data_AF-A0A7S0AQK9-F1
#
_entry.id   AF-A0A7S0AQK9-F1
#
_cell.length_a   1.000
_cell.length_b   1.000
_cell.length_c   1.000
_cell.angle_alpha   90.00
_cell.angle_beta   90.00
_cell.angle_gamma   90.00
#
_symmetry.space_group_name_H-M   'P 1'
#
loop_
_entity.id
_entity.type
_entity.pdbx_description
1 polymer ?
#
loop_
_entity_poly.entity_id
_entity_poly.type
_entity_poly.pdbx_seq_one_letter_code
_entity_poly.pdbx_strand_id
1 'polypeptide(L)'
;EPWLHSRAVPSHSHLASAPLAHRPTHPIAQMVGRSLNLCDTKTPSASSISGPNPKAVRRGWITVLLVMAFGFTIMGFSGVQVYRQAPPIPTFQVSGEGVLFSGDDVLQGQQVWQSVGGQQLGSIWGHGSLQAPDWSADWLHKEASAMVDALGEHDAREDMRRNTYDADSGEVSISPARARVVRDLSSRYIALFTGAESAPGVPDLPAMRALYALKEVTLHDEEKARQLTAFIFWAAWACTTQRPGQHITYTNNWPAERLVGNRPSADVIIWSMASVALLVLGIGLVAWVKAGKEHDQDLRPPSEDPMGSITVTPSMLSIQKWALTVCCLSAVQIGIGVYIAHFSVDGRMGIPQLLAQTITYTVARTWHLQAAVLSIATAFLGAGLFLAPVIGGWTRDPPLQLLGCNLLFLCLLVIVAGSFVGELAAVQQWFQSLLMSQWFGHQGYEYVDLGRFYQWFLFVGLLLW
;
A
#
# COMPACT_ATOMS: atom_id res chain seq x y z
N GLU A 1 -15.58 17.30 38.89
CA GLU A 1 -15.54 17.24 40.36
C GLU A 1 -16.03 15.87 40.83
N PRO A 2 -15.51 15.30 41.93
CA PRO A 2 -14.15 15.50 42.44
C PRO A 2 -13.51 14.18 42.91
N TRP A 3 -12.27 13.94 42.48
CA TRP A 3 -11.28 13.23 43.29
C TRP A 3 -9.99 14.04 43.24
N LEU A 4 -9.96 15.08 44.09
CA LEU A 4 -8.81 15.90 44.41
C LEU A 4 -8.53 15.70 45.90
N HIS A 5 -7.41 15.09 46.24
CA HIS A 5 -6.82 15.26 47.57
C HIS A 5 -5.33 15.57 47.45
N SER A 6 -5.08 16.85 47.71
CA SER A 6 -3.89 17.51 48.23
C SER A 6 -2.92 16.65 49.05
N ARG A 7 -1.62 16.90 48.88
CA ARG A 7 -0.71 17.09 50.02
C ARG A 7 0.40 18.07 49.67
N ALA A 8 0.60 18.98 50.62
CA ALA A 8 1.32 20.24 50.53
C ALA A 8 2.85 20.09 50.62
N VAL A 9 3.51 21.07 50.01
CA VAL A 9 4.93 21.41 50.17
C VAL A 9 5.10 22.27 51.43
N PRO A 10 6.16 22.08 52.24
CA PRO A 10 6.66 23.13 53.12
C PRO A 10 7.94 23.75 52.56
N SER A 11 7.88 25.06 52.41
CA SER A 11 9.00 25.98 52.21
C SER A 11 9.76 26.18 53.52
N HIS A 12 11.10 26.14 53.51
CA HIS A 12 11.92 26.96 54.42
C HIS A 12 13.29 27.24 53.80
N SER A 13 13.59 28.53 53.68
CA SER A 13 14.90 29.14 53.43
C SER A 13 15.68 29.23 54.74
N HIS A 14 17.01 29.06 54.71
CA HIS A 14 17.99 29.86 55.47
C HIS A 14 19.42 29.56 55.00
N LEU A 15 20.17 30.63 54.74
CA LEU A 15 21.61 30.70 54.45
C LEU A 15 22.44 30.49 55.73
N ALA A 16 23.58 29.81 55.64
CA ALA A 16 24.83 30.18 56.33
C ALA A 16 26.03 29.31 55.89
N SER A 17 27.22 29.85 56.09
CA SER A 17 28.48 29.63 55.38
C SER A 17 29.53 28.76 56.12
N ALA A 18 30.37 28.09 55.32
CA ALA A 18 31.80 27.74 55.52
C ALA A 18 32.16 26.55 56.46
N PRO A 19 33.43 26.09 56.47
CA PRO A 19 34.15 25.37 55.39
C PRO A 19 34.73 24.04 55.93
N LEU A 20 35.17 23.10 55.07
CA LEU A 20 36.19 22.11 55.48
C LEU A 20 36.80 21.36 54.29
N ALA A 21 38.12 21.27 54.34
CA ALA A 21 39.02 20.62 53.40
C ALA A 21 39.05 19.09 53.56
N HIS A 22 39.70 18.46 52.57
CA HIS A 22 40.12 17.05 52.46
C HIS A 22 39.06 16.00 52.12
N ARG A 23 39.14 15.50 50.87
CA ARG A 23 38.97 14.07 50.58
C ARG A 23 39.97 13.57 49.52
N PRO A 24 40.36 12.29 49.59
CA PRO A 24 41.47 11.72 48.85
C PRO A 24 41.05 11.15 47.48
N THR A 25 42.09 10.89 46.69
CA THR A 25 42.15 10.34 45.33
C THR A 25 41.39 9.02 45.14
N HIS A 26 40.47 8.97 44.17
CA HIS A 26 40.19 7.78 43.34
C HIS A 26 39.60 8.20 41.97
N PRO A 27 39.90 7.45 40.88
CA PRO A 27 39.81 7.96 39.51
C PRO A 27 38.51 7.54 38.81
N ILE A 28 37.40 8.25 39.00
CA ILE A 28 36.18 8.11 38.16
C ILE A 28 35.58 9.51 37.86
N ALA A 29 36.42 10.49 37.59
CA ALA A 29 35.98 11.84 37.20
C ALA A 29 36.91 12.41 36.12
N GLN A 30 36.95 11.75 34.97
CA GLN A 30 37.43 12.33 33.70
C GLN A 30 36.44 12.03 32.58
N MET A 31 35.18 12.40 32.77
CA MET A 31 34.26 12.70 31.68
C MET A 31 33.48 13.92 32.12
N VAL A 32 33.32 14.87 31.21
CA VAL A 32 32.77 16.24 31.38
C VAL A 32 33.84 17.29 31.69
N GLY A 33 34.08 18.17 30.70
CA GLY A 33 34.75 19.45 30.88
C GLY A 33 36.18 19.55 30.36
N ARG A 34 36.45 19.22 29.08
CA ARG A 34 37.60 19.84 28.42
C ARG A 34 37.26 21.30 28.15
N SER A 35 37.91 22.19 28.89
CA SER A 35 37.97 23.62 28.62
C SER A 35 38.38 23.84 27.16
N LEU A 36 37.53 24.52 26.40
CA LEU A 36 37.86 25.07 25.08
C LEU A 36 38.95 26.14 25.28
N ASN A 37 40.21 25.73 25.14
CA ASN A 37 41.29 26.68 24.88
C ASN A 37 41.12 27.15 23.43
N LEU A 38 40.59 28.35 23.25
CA LEU A 38 40.67 29.08 21.99
C LEU A 38 42.15 29.40 21.73
N CYS A 39 42.79 28.54 20.96
CA CYS A 39 44.10 28.84 20.39
C CYS A 39 43.87 29.82 19.24
N ASP A 40 44.31 31.07 19.42
CA ASP A 40 44.49 32.01 18.31
C ASP A 40 45.58 31.48 17.40
N THR A 41 45.18 30.85 16.29
CA THR A 41 46.11 30.44 15.23
C THR A 41 45.61 30.88 13.87
N LYS A 42 46.29 31.91 13.34
CA LYS A 42 46.64 32.20 11.95
C LYS A 42 45.54 32.12 10.88
N THR A 43 45.47 33.19 10.09
CA THR A 43 44.73 33.34 8.83
C THR A 43 44.73 32.04 7.98
N PRO A 44 43.55 31.54 7.55
CA PRO A 44 43.47 30.23 6.92
C PRO A 44 43.89 30.28 5.46
N SER A 45 44.88 29.46 5.08
CA SER A 45 45.05 29.03 3.69
C SER A 45 43.91 28.08 3.33
N ALA A 46 43.26 28.29 2.18
CA ALA A 46 42.21 27.45 1.64
C ALA A 46 42.53 25.95 1.83
N SER A 47 41.77 25.26 2.68
CA SER A 47 41.84 23.81 2.78
C SER A 47 41.34 23.24 1.46
N SER A 48 42.26 22.73 0.64
CA SER A 48 41.92 22.03 -0.59
C SER A 48 41.05 20.83 -0.23
N ILE A 49 39.78 20.88 -0.64
CA ILE A 49 38.89 19.72 -0.55
C ILE A 49 39.55 18.61 -1.38
N SER A 50 40.15 17.62 -0.72
CA SER A 50 40.70 16.47 -1.41
C SER A 50 39.54 15.68 -2.01
N GLY A 51 39.54 15.49 -3.32
CA GLY A 51 38.53 14.67 -3.99
C GLY A 51 38.48 13.25 -3.40
N PRO A 52 37.34 12.54 -3.55
CA PRO A 52 37.17 11.22 -2.95
C PRO A 52 38.21 10.23 -3.49
N ASN A 53 38.74 9.37 -2.60
CA ASN A 53 39.74 8.36 -2.96
C ASN A 53 39.19 7.44 -4.09
N PRO A 54 39.80 7.43 -5.30
CA PRO A 54 39.26 6.68 -6.43
C PRO A 54 39.11 5.17 -6.18
N LYS A 55 39.99 4.60 -5.35
CA LYS A 55 39.90 3.17 -4.97
C LYS A 55 38.69 2.92 -4.06
N ALA A 56 38.38 3.85 -3.16
CA ALA A 56 37.20 3.76 -2.29
C ALA A 56 35.92 3.92 -3.11
N VAL A 57 35.87 4.87 -4.04
CA VAL A 57 34.74 5.07 -4.97
C VAL A 57 34.52 3.80 -5.81
N ARG A 58 35.57 3.23 -6.41
CA ARG A 58 35.48 1.98 -7.18
C ARG A 58 34.95 0.82 -6.35
N ARG A 59 35.44 0.63 -5.12
CA ARG A 59 34.95 -0.40 -4.20
C ARG A 59 33.48 -0.20 -3.85
N GLY A 60 33.06 1.04 -3.63
CA GLY A 60 31.66 1.41 -3.42
C GLY A 60 30.77 0.99 -4.58
N TRP A 61 31.12 1.36 -5.82
CA TRP A 61 30.37 0.96 -7.02
C TRP A 61 30.31 -0.54 -7.22
N ILE A 62 31.41 -1.26 -7.01
CA ILE A 62 31.42 -2.74 -7.08
C ILE A 62 30.45 -3.31 -6.03
N THR A 63 30.44 -2.76 -4.82
CA THR A 63 29.53 -3.22 -3.75
C THR A 63 28.07 -3.00 -4.13
N VAL A 64 27.74 -1.81 -4.65
CA VAL A 64 26.38 -1.49 -5.14
C VAL A 64 25.97 -2.46 -6.25
N LEU A 65 26.83 -2.68 -7.24
CA LEU A 65 26.55 -3.60 -8.35
C LEU A 65 26.32 -5.04 -7.86
N LEU A 66 27.11 -5.52 -6.90
CA LEU A 66 26.94 -6.85 -6.33
C LEU A 66 25.62 -6.98 -5.57
N VAL A 67 25.26 -5.98 -4.76
CA VAL A 67 23.99 -5.96 -4.02
C VAL A 67 22.81 -5.94 -4.99
N MET A 68 22.86 -5.10 -6.02
CA MET A 68 21.83 -5.04 -7.06
C MET A 68 21.73 -6.36 -7.81
N ALA A 69 22.83 -6.90 -8.33
CA ALA A 69 22.83 -8.15 -9.08
C ALA A 69 22.26 -9.30 -8.25
N PHE A 70 22.66 -9.43 -6.98
CA PHE A 70 22.14 -10.46 -6.09
C PHE A 70 20.64 -10.26 -5.79
N GLY A 71 20.24 -9.04 -5.43
CA GLY A 71 18.84 -8.71 -5.13
C GLY A 71 17.91 -8.95 -6.32
N PHE A 72 18.26 -8.44 -7.50
CA PHE A 72 17.49 -8.66 -8.73
C PHE A 72 17.46 -10.13 -9.14
N THR A 73 18.54 -10.89 -8.92
CA THR A 73 18.56 -12.34 -9.21
C THR A 73 17.57 -13.09 -8.33
N ILE A 74 17.58 -12.85 -7.01
CA ILE A 74 16.63 -13.47 -6.08
C ILE A 74 15.20 -13.06 -6.44
N MET A 75 14.96 -11.77 -6.69
CA MET A 75 13.64 -11.27 -7.04
C MET A 75 13.12 -11.92 -8.34
N GLY A 76 13.95 -12.01 -9.38
CA GLY A 76 13.60 -12.65 -10.65
C GLY A 76 13.31 -14.15 -10.49
N PHE A 77 14.16 -14.86 -9.75
CA PHE A 77 13.96 -16.27 -9.45
C PHE A 77 12.65 -16.53 -8.69
N SER A 78 12.40 -15.77 -7.62
CA SER A 78 11.15 -15.86 -6.85
C SER A 78 9.93 -15.49 -7.69
N GLY A 79 10.04 -14.50 -8.58
CA GLY A 79 8.99 -14.14 -9.52
C GLY A 79 8.58 -15.31 -10.43
N VAL A 80 9.54 -16.03 -11.00
CA VAL A 80 9.26 -17.24 -11.80
C VAL A 80 8.52 -18.31 -10.99
N GLN A 81 8.88 -18.48 -9.72
CA GLN A 81 8.19 -19.43 -8.84
C GLN A 81 6.75 -19.00 -8.57
N VAL A 82 6.50 -17.71 -8.32
CA VAL A 82 5.14 -17.18 -8.14
C VAL A 82 4.27 -17.46 -9.36
N TYR A 83 4.79 -17.23 -10.57
CA TYR A 83 4.03 -17.50 -11.81
C TYR A 83 3.70 -18.99 -12.00
N ARG A 84 4.63 -19.89 -11.68
CA ARG A 84 4.43 -21.34 -11.84
C ARG A 84 3.57 -21.97 -10.74
N GLN A 85 3.52 -21.33 -9.57
CA GLN A 85 2.87 -21.87 -8.38
C GLN A 85 1.63 -21.06 -7.96
N ALA A 86 1.16 -20.12 -8.78
CA ALA A 86 -0.10 -19.42 -8.56
C ALA A 86 -1.27 -20.42 -8.52
N PRO A 87 -2.34 -20.15 -7.75
CA PRO A 87 -3.56 -20.93 -7.85
C PRO A 87 -4.09 -20.87 -9.29
N PRO A 88 -4.49 -22.00 -9.89
CA PRO A 88 -5.05 -22.00 -11.24
C PRO A 88 -6.41 -21.28 -11.25
N ILE A 89 -6.88 -20.90 -12.44
CA ILE A 89 -8.24 -20.37 -12.67
C ILE A 89 -9.02 -21.47 -13.41
N PRO A 90 -9.71 -22.36 -12.68
CA PRO A 90 -10.35 -23.55 -13.26
C PRO A 90 -11.81 -23.28 -13.67
N THR A 91 -12.37 -24.23 -14.42
CA THR A 91 -13.83 -24.39 -14.49
C THR A 91 -14.29 -25.25 -13.31
N PHE A 92 -15.20 -24.71 -12.50
CA PHE A 92 -15.80 -25.42 -11.37
C PHE A 92 -17.00 -26.24 -11.84
N GLN A 93 -16.96 -27.56 -11.62
CA GLN A 93 -18.01 -28.49 -12.01
C GLN A 93 -18.58 -29.21 -10.80
N VAL A 94 -19.91 -29.34 -10.76
CA VAL A 94 -20.60 -30.10 -9.72
C VAL A 94 -20.65 -31.56 -10.13
N SER A 95 -20.19 -32.45 -9.25
CA SER A 95 -20.19 -33.89 -9.49
C SER A 95 -21.59 -34.43 -9.79
N GLY A 96 -21.78 -34.96 -11.00
CA GLY A 96 -23.05 -35.53 -11.45
C GLY A 96 -24.11 -34.52 -11.93
N GLU A 97 -23.80 -33.22 -11.95
CA GLU A 97 -24.66 -32.19 -12.53
C GLU A 97 -23.96 -31.53 -13.73
N GLY A 98 -23.19 -30.46 -13.52
CA GLY A 98 -22.53 -29.71 -14.60
C GLY A 98 -21.78 -28.49 -14.08
N VAL A 99 -21.47 -27.55 -14.97
CA VAL A 99 -20.67 -26.36 -14.65
C VAL A 99 -21.41 -25.45 -13.65
N LEU A 100 -20.71 -25.09 -12.57
CA LEU A 100 -21.16 -24.10 -11.60
C LEU A 100 -20.66 -22.69 -11.97
N PHE A 101 -19.36 -22.58 -12.24
CA PHE A 101 -18.69 -21.38 -12.70
C PHE A 101 -17.61 -21.75 -13.71
N SER A 102 -17.57 -21.06 -14.84
CA SER A 102 -16.46 -21.22 -15.80
C SER A 102 -15.22 -20.42 -15.37
N GLY A 103 -14.05 -20.75 -15.91
CA GLY A 103 -12.87 -19.90 -15.74
C GLY A 103 -13.07 -18.47 -16.28
N ASP A 104 -13.87 -18.32 -17.33
CA ASP A 104 -14.24 -17.01 -17.87
C ASP A 104 -15.13 -16.23 -16.91
N ASP A 105 -16.06 -16.88 -16.19
CA ASP A 105 -16.86 -16.23 -15.14
C ASP A 105 -15.97 -15.63 -14.05
N VAL A 106 -14.92 -16.36 -13.65
CA VAL A 106 -13.95 -15.88 -12.65
C VAL A 106 -13.18 -14.67 -13.16
N LEU A 107 -12.68 -14.71 -14.39
CA LEU A 107 -11.94 -13.62 -15.01
C LEU A 107 -12.82 -12.37 -15.22
N GLN A 108 -14.05 -12.54 -15.70
CA GLN A 108 -15.00 -11.45 -15.84
C GLN A 108 -15.40 -10.90 -14.46
N GLY A 109 -15.61 -11.77 -13.48
CA GLY A 109 -15.87 -11.38 -12.10
C GLY A 109 -14.77 -10.52 -11.49
N GLN A 110 -13.51 -10.84 -11.78
CA GLN A 110 -12.37 -10.03 -11.38
C GLN A 110 -12.41 -8.63 -12.03
N GLN A 111 -12.77 -8.54 -13.31
CA GLN A 111 -12.91 -7.24 -14.00
C GLN A 111 -14.10 -6.44 -13.48
N VAL A 112 -15.22 -7.09 -13.15
CA VAL A 112 -16.36 -6.46 -12.48
C VAL A 112 -15.94 -5.91 -11.13
N TRP A 113 -15.25 -6.70 -10.31
CA TRP A 113 -14.70 -6.27 -9.02
C TRP A 113 -13.81 -5.04 -9.17
N GLN A 114 -12.90 -5.03 -10.15
CA GLN A 114 -12.05 -3.87 -10.44
C GLN A 114 -12.86 -2.61 -10.80
N SER A 115 -13.92 -2.79 -11.62
CA SER A 115 -14.74 -1.69 -12.11
C SER A 115 -15.54 -0.96 -11.02
N VAL A 116 -15.85 -1.65 -9.92
CA VAL A 116 -16.55 -1.08 -8.75
C VAL A 116 -15.57 -0.55 -7.69
N GLY A 117 -14.28 -0.47 -8.01
CA GLY A 117 -13.21 0.08 -7.18
C GLY A 117 -12.25 -0.96 -6.60
N GLY A 118 -12.51 -2.25 -6.79
CA GLY A 118 -11.64 -3.34 -6.37
C GLY A 118 -11.18 -3.24 -4.91
N GLN A 119 -9.87 -3.08 -4.71
CA GLN A 119 -9.22 -2.95 -3.40
C GLN A 119 -9.60 -1.69 -2.63
N GLN A 120 -10.31 -0.73 -3.24
CA GLN A 120 -10.82 0.45 -2.54
C GLN A 120 -12.14 0.15 -1.83
N LEU A 121 -12.89 -0.84 -2.33
CA LEU A 121 -14.21 -1.22 -1.81
C LEU A 121 -14.11 -2.12 -0.57
N GLY A 122 -13.15 -3.04 -0.57
CA GLY A 122 -12.83 -3.97 0.51
C GLY A 122 -11.49 -4.63 0.22
N SER A 123 -11.25 -5.83 0.72
CA SER A 123 -10.00 -6.56 0.46
C SER A 123 -10.21 -7.94 -0.17
N ILE A 124 -9.20 -8.38 -0.92
CA ILE A 124 -9.04 -9.76 -1.40
C ILE A 124 -7.64 -10.20 -0.98
N TRP A 125 -7.53 -11.36 -0.33
CA TRP A 125 -6.27 -11.89 0.17
C TRP A 125 -5.51 -10.91 1.08
N GLY A 126 -6.25 -10.13 1.89
CA GLY A 126 -5.74 -9.17 2.84
C GLY A 126 -5.27 -7.83 2.24
N HIS A 127 -5.37 -7.65 0.93
CA HIS A 127 -4.95 -6.42 0.25
C HIS A 127 -6.17 -5.58 -0.14
N GLY A 128 -6.23 -4.35 0.36
CA GLY A 128 -7.30 -3.40 0.09
C GLY A 128 -7.77 -2.62 1.32
N SER A 129 -8.99 -2.10 1.23
CA SER A 129 -9.60 -1.27 2.26
C SER A 129 -10.11 -2.12 3.43
N LEU A 130 -10.32 -1.43 4.56
CA LEU A 130 -10.61 -2.05 5.85
C LEU A 130 -12.03 -1.74 6.37
N GLN A 131 -12.85 -1.04 5.58
CA GLN A 131 -14.22 -0.70 5.96
C GLN A 131 -15.19 -1.85 5.66
N ALA A 132 -15.24 -2.28 4.41
CA ALA A 132 -15.88 -3.53 4.03
C ALA A 132 -14.96 -4.71 4.41
N PRO A 133 -15.49 -5.94 4.53
CA PRO A 133 -14.67 -7.09 4.90
C PRO A 133 -13.65 -7.45 3.82
N ASP A 134 -12.72 -8.34 4.20
CA ASP A 134 -12.02 -9.14 3.20
C ASP A 134 -12.99 -10.15 2.61
N TRP A 135 -13.29 -10.05 1.32
CA TRP A 135 -14.31 -10.86 0.66
C TRP A 135 -13.90 -12.34 0.58
N SER A 136 -12.60 -12.62 0.49
CA SER A 136 -12.11 -14.00 0.47
C SER A 136 -12.24 -14.67 1.84
N ALA A 137 -11.99 -13.96 2.93
CA ALA A 137 -12.15 -14.45 4.29
C ALA A 137 -13.62 -14.53 4.73
N ASP A 138 -14.42 -13.52 4.39
CA ASP A 138 -15.85 -13.47 4.69
C ASP A 138 -16.62 -14.58 3.97
N TRP A 139 -16.35 -14.78 2.68
CA TRP A 139 -16.93 -15.90 1.93
C TRP A 139 -16.50 -17.24 2.53
N LEU A 140 -15.19 -17.42 2.77
CA LEU A 140 -14.64 -18.65 3.33
C LEU A 140 -15.30 -19.02 4.66
N HIS A 141 -15.45 -18.06 5.58
CA HIS A 141 -16.06 -18.30 6.88
C HIS A 141 -17.53 -18.72 6.75
N LYS A 142 -18.29 -18.02 5.92
CA LYS A 142 -19.71 -18.32 5.67
C LYS A 142 -19.90 -19.68 4.99
N GLU A 143 -19.04 -20.01 4.03
CA GLU A 143 -19.02 -21.30 3.35
C GLU A 143 -18.67 -22.43 4.32
N ALA A 144 -17.60 -22.27 5.11
CA ALA A 144 -17.17 -23.26 6.08
C ALA A 144 -18.22 -23.51 7.16
N SER A 145 -18.86 -22.47 7.67
CA SER A 145 -19.93 -22.59 8.68
C SER A 145 -21.12 -23.36 8.13
N ALA A 146 -21.60 -23.01 6.93
CA ALA A 146 -22.71 -23.71 6.30
C ALA A 146 -22.37 -25.16 5.91
N MET A 147 -21.12 -25.44 5.52
CA MET A 147 -20.65 -26.79 5.27
C MET A 147 -20.59 -27.64 6.54
N VAL A 148 -20.16 -27.05 7.66
CA VAL A 148 -20.15 -27.71 8.98
C VAL A 148 -21.59 -28.04 9.41
N ASP A 149 -22.54 -27.13 9.21
CA ASP A 149 -23.95 -27.39 9.51
C ASP A 149 -24.53 -28.51 8.64
N ALA A 150 -24.06 -28.66 7.39
CA ALA A 150 -24.56 -29.65 6.45
C ALA A 150 -23.93 -31.05 6.61
N LEU A 151 -22.64 -31.12 6.96
CA LEU A 151 -21.84 -32.37 6.93
C LEU A 151 -21.16 -32.73 8.26
N GLY A 152 -21.07 -31.79 9.19
CA GLY A 152 -20.20 -31.88 10.37
C GLY A 152 -18.78 -31.39 10.11
N GLU A 153 -18.06 -31.03 11.18
CA GLU A 153 -16.77 -30.32 11.09
C GLU A 153 -15.68 -31.12 10.35
N HIS A 154 -15.59 -32.42 10.60
CA HIS A 154 -14.58 -33.28 9.99
C HIS A 154 -14.75 -33.35 8.46
N ASP A 155 -15.96 -33.72 8.01
CA ASP A 155 -16.24 -33.96 6.60
C ASP A 155 -16.28 -32.64 5.81
N ALA A 156 -16.78 -31.55 6.41
CA ALA A 156 -16.69 -30.22 5.83
C ALA A 156 -15.24 -29.78 5.60
N ARG A 157 -14.36 -30.00 6.60
CA ARG A 157 -12.93 -29.68 6.47
C ARG A 157 -12.28 -30.51 5.38
N GLU A 158 -12.56 -31.81 5.33
CA GLU A 158 -11.99 -32.69 4.32
C GLU A 158 -12.43 -32.31 2.90
N ASP A 159 -13.72 -32.06 2.71
CA ASP A 159 -14.30 -31.64 1.42
C ASP A 159 -13.72 -30.30 0.94
N MET A 160 -13.61 -29.30 1.83
CA MET A 160 -13.14 -27.98 1.45
C MET A 160 -11.63 -27.92 1.20
N ARG A 161 -10.83 -28.70 1.94
CA ARG A 161 -9.36 -28.68 1.82
C ARG A 161 -8.84 -29.53 0.67
N ARG A 162 -9.56 -30.59 0.31
CA ARG A 162 -9.13 -31.54 -0.73
C ARG A 162 -9.02 -30.82 -2.07
N ASN A 163 -7.87 -30.98 -2.72
CA ASN A 163 -7.64 -30.45 -4.04
C ASN A 163 -8.14 -31.45 -5.10
N THR A 164 -9.20 -31.07 -5.80
CA THR A 164 -9.82 -31.82 -6.90
C THR A 164 -9.52 -31.20 -8.26
N TYR A 165 -8.53 -30.30 -8.34
CA TYR A 165 -8.09 -29.72 -9.60
C TYR A 165 -7.39 -30.78 -10.46
N ASP A 166 -7.89 -30.95 -11.68
CA ASP A 166 -7.24 -31.73 -12.72
C ASP A 166 -6.54 -30.79 -13.71
N ALA A 167 -5.22 -30.97 -13.85
CA ALA A 167 -4.39 -30.13 -14.69
C ALA A 167 -4.60 -30.40 -16.19
N ASP A 168 -5.06 -31.60 -16.56
CA ASP A 168 -5.26 -31.98 -17.96
C ASP A 168 -6.54 -31.36 -18.53
N SER A 169 -7.63 -31.40 -17.76
CA SER A 169 -8.92 -30.79 -18.13
C SER A 169 -9.05 -29.31 -17.74
N GLY A 170 -8.29 -28.85 -16.73
CA GLY A 170 -8.43 -27.51 -16.17
C GLY A 170 -9.67 -27.35 -15.26
N GLU A 171 -10.16 -28.45 -14.70
CA GLU A 171 -11.43 -28.50 -13.98
C GLU A 171 -11.23 -28.75 -12.48
N VAL A 172 -12.14 -28.22 -11.66
CA VAL A 172 -12.27 -28.55 -10.23
C VAL A 172 -13.63 -29.20 -10.01
N SER A 173 -13.61 -30.43 -9.48
CA SER A 173 -14.83 -31.13 -9.07
C SER A 173 -15.28 -30.65 -7.68
N ILE A 174 -16.53 -30.17 -7.59
CA ILE A 174 -17.19 -29.68 -6.38
C ILE A 174 -18.28 -30.67 -5.96
N SER A 175 -18.34 -31.00 -4.68
CA SER A 175 -19.38 -31.91 -4.15
C SER A 175 -20.77 -31.28 -4.23
N PRO A 176 -21.85 -32.08 -4.38
CA PRO A 176 -23.21 -31.55 -4.41
C PRO A 176 -23.60 -30.77 -3.16
N ALA A 177 -23.04 -31.12 -1.99
CA ALA A 177 -23.26 -30.40 -0.74
C ALA A 177 -22.65 -28.99 -0.79
N ARG A 178 -21.38 -28.89 -1.19
CA ARG A 178 -20.68 -27.61 -1.35
C ARG A 178 -21.30 -26.75 -2.44
N ALA A 179 -21.72 -27.33 -3.55
CA ALA A 179 -22.40 -26.62 -4.62
C ALA A 179 -23.71 -25.96 -4.16
N ARG A 180 -24.50 -26.61 -3.29
CA ARG A 180 -25.71 -26.00 -2.70
C ARG A 180 -25.37 -24.80 -1.83
N VAL A 181 -24.35 -24.92 -0.97
CA VAL A 181 -23.88 -23.80 -0.12
C VAL A 181 -23.39 -22.63 -0.97
N VAL A 182 -22.59 -22.90 -2.01
CA VAL A 182 -22.07 -21.87 -2.91
C VAL A 182 -23.20 -21.13 -3.62
N ARG A 183 -24.22 -21.83 -4.13
CA ARG A 183 -25.39 -21.19 -4.78
C ARG A 183 -26.16 -20.28 -3.82
N ASP A 184 -26.39 -20.74 -2.59
CA ASP A 184 -27.07 -19.95 -1.56
C ASP A 184 -26.25 -18.69 -1.19
N LEU A 185 -24.94 -18.82 -0.98
CA LEU A 185 -24.07 -17.68 -0.73
C LEU A 185 -24.04 -16.71 -1.92
N SER A 186 -23.90 -17.21 -3.16
CA SER A 186 -23.94 -16.38 -4.35
C SER A 186 -25.20 -15.51 -4.39
N SER A 187 -26.38 -16.07 -4.06
CA SER A 187 -27.63 -15.29 -4.02
C SER A 187 -27.57 -14.12 -3.03
N ARG A 188 -26.95 -14.32 -1.86
CA ARG A 188 -26.80 -13.28 -0.82
C ARG A 188 -25.83 -12.18 -1.23
N TYR A 189 -24.71 -12.54 -1.87
CA TYR A 189 -23.75 -11.54 -2.38
C TYR A 189 -24.31 -10.77 -3.58
N ILE A 190 -25.04 -11.44 -4.48
CA ILE A 190 -25.74 -10.75 -5.58
C ILE A 190 -26.68 -9.69 -4.99
N ALA A 191 -27.54 -10.07 -4.04
CA ALA A 191 -28.45 -9.15 -3.37
C ALA A 191 -27.74 -7.99 -2.64
N LEU A 192 -26.57 -8.25 -2.04
CA LEU A 192 -25.73 -7.23 -1.41
C LEU A 192 -25.29 -6.17 -2.43
N PHE A 193 -24.82 -6.57 -3.61
CA PHE A 193 -24.27 -5.66 -4.61
C PHE A 193 -25.32 -5.03 -5.54
N THR A 194 -26.47 -5.66 -5.75
CA THR A 194 -27.53 -5.16 -6.65
C THR A 194 -28.55 -4.25 -5.97
N GLY A 195 -28.42 -4.03 -4.66
CA GLY A 195 -29.30 -3.13 -3.92
C GLY A 195 -30.65 -3.73 -3.54
N ALA A 196 -30.76 -5.07 -3.50
CA ALA A 196 -31.95 -5.72 -3.00
C ALA A 196 -32.21 -5.35 -1.52
N GLU A 197 -33.48 -5.24 -1.15
CA GLU A 197 -33.92 -4.89 0.22
C GLU A 197 -33.77 -6.07 1.19
N SER A 198 -33.86 -7.30 0.69
CA SER A 198 -33.74 -8.51 1.51
C SER A 198 -33.09 -9.66 0.76
N ALA A 199 -32.48 -10.58 1.50
CA ALA A 199 -31.99 -11.87 0.99
C ALA A 199 -32.18 -12.95 2.07
N PRO A 200 -32.34 -14.23 1.67
CA PRO A 200 -32.43 -15.32 2.62
C PRO A 200 -31.24 -15.34 3.58
N GLY A 201 -31.51 -15.42 4.88
CA GLY A 201 -30.48 -15.50 5.91
C GLY A 201 -29.71 -14.20 6.18
N VAL A 202 -30.12 -13.06 5.61
CA VAL A 202 -29.53 -11.74 5.90
C VAL A 202 -30.56 -10.84 6.57
N PRO A 203 -30.39 -10.48 7.87
CA PRO A 203 -31.41 -9.75 8.62
C PRO A 203 -31.75 -8.34 8.08
N ASP A 204 -30.73 -7.57 7.64
CA ASP A 204 -30.90 -6.20 7.16
C ASP A 204 -29.79 -5.85 6.15
N LEU A 205 -30.13 -5.92 4.85
CA LEU A 205 -29.18 -5.61 3.77
C LEU A 205 -28.83 -4.12 3.67
N PRO A 206 -29.79 -3.17 3.73
CA PRO A 206 -29.48 -1.74 3.76
C PRO A 206 -28.52 -1.35 4.89
N ALA A 207 -28.76 -1.84 6.12
CA ALA A 207 -27.85 -1.57 7.24
C ALA A 207 -26.46 -2.17 7.01
N MET A 208 -26.38 -3.38 6.44
CA MET A 208 -25.10 -4.01 6.12
C MET A 208 -24.33 -3.24 5.03
N ARG A 209 -25.02 -2.75 3.99
CA ARG A 209 -24.42 -1.87 2.97
C ARG A 209 -23.89 -0.58 3.59
N ALA A 210 -24.65 0.05 4.49
CA ALA A 210 -24.22 1.25 5.20
C ALA A 210 -22.98 1.00 6.06
N LEU A 211 -22.93 -0.11 6.81
CA LEU A 211 -21.78 -0.52 7.62
C LEU A 211 -20.53 -0.76 6.77
N TYR A 212 -20.68 -1.37 5.60
CA TYR A 212 -19.59 -1.61 4.66
C TYR A 212 -19.25 -0.39 3.79
N ALA A 213 -19.93 0.74 4.00
CA ALA A 213 -19.85 1.95 3.19
C ALA A 213 -20.04 1.69 1.67
N LEU A 214 -20.86 0.70 1.33
CA LEU A 214 -21.24 0.39 -0.04
C LEU A 214 -22.26 1.41 -0.56
N LYS A 215 -22.32 1.53 -1.88
CA LYS A 215 -23.45 2.19 -2.55
C LYS A 215 -24.69 1.33 -2.36
N GLU A 216 -25.87 1.95 -2.33
CA GLU A 216 -27.13 1.19 -2.31
C GLU A 216 -27.20 0.22 -3.48
N VAL A 217 -26.93 0.71 -4.69
CA VAL A 217 -26.77 -0.12 -5.88
C VAL A 217 -25.32 0.02 -6.35
N THR A 218 -24.55 -1.04 -6.16
CA THR A 218 -23.15 -1.09 -6.60
C THR A 218 -23.05 -1.62 -8.03
N LEU A 219 -23.87 -2.63 -8.37
CA LEU A 219 -23.98 -3.21 -9.69
C LEU A 219 -25.43 -3.16 -10.18
N HIS A 220 -25.64 -2.66 -11.39
CA HIS A 220 -26.96 -2.61 -12.02
C HIS A 220 -27.29 -3.87 -12.84
N ASP A 221 -26.29 -4.69 -13.13
CA ASP A 221 -26.39 -5.87 -13.97
C ASP A 221 -26.21 -7.12 -13.10
N GLU A 222 -27.25 -7.96 -13.06
CA GLU A 222 -27.28 -9.17 -12.24
C GLU A 222 -26.29 -10.22 -12.72
N GLU A 223 -25.99 -10.30 -14.02
CA GLU A 223 -25.01 -11.24 -14.56
C GLU A 223 -23.59 -10.83 -14.14
N LYS A 224 -23.28 -9.53 -14.14
CA LYS A 224 -22.02 -9.03 -13.56
C LYS A 224 -21.92 -9.35 -12.07
N ALA A 225 -23.03 -9.24 -11.33
CA ALA A 225 -23.05 -9.61 -9.92
C ALA A 225 -22.82 -11.13 -9.73
N ARG A 226 -23.41 -11.99 -10.57
CA ARG A 226 -23.13 -13.44 -10.57
C ARG A 226 -21.66 -13.73 -10.81
N GLN A 227 -21.07 -13.13 -11.85
CA GLN A 227 -19.65 -13.27 -12.18
C GLN A 227 -18.75 -12.79 -11.03
N LEU A 228 -19.09 -11.68 -10.38
CA LEU A 228 -18.39 -11.21 -9.18
C LEU A 228 -18.37 -12.29 -8.08
N THR A 229 -19.48 -13.00 -7.85
CA THR A 229 -19.49 -14.11 -6.88
C THR A 229 -18.60 -15.28 -7.29
N ALA A 230 -18.47 -15.57 -8.60
CA ALA A 230 -17.55 -16.58 -9.10
C ALA A 230 -16.08 -16.24 -8.75
N PHE A 231 -15.71 -14.96 -8.90
CA PHE A 231 -14.39 -14.47 -8.51
C PHE A 231 -14.14 -14.54 -7.00
N ILE A 232 -15.10 -14.11 -6.18
CA ILE A 232 -14.98 -14.18 -4.71
C ILE A 232 -14.88 -15.64 -4.25
N PHE A 233 -15.70 -16.54 -4.82
CA PHE A 233 -15.63 -17.98 -4.56
C PHE A 233 -14.25 -18.54 -4.92
N TRP A 234 -13.72 -18.22 -6.10
CA TRP A 234 -12.37 -18.66 -6.50
C TRP A 234 -11.29 -18.16 -5.52
N ALA A 235 -11.38 -16.89 -5.09
CA ALA A 235 -10.44 -16.33 -4.13
C ALA A 235 -10.49 -17.06 -2.78
N ALA A 236 -11.69 -17.42 -2.30
CA ALA A 236 -11.88 -18.20 -1.08
C ALA A 236 -11.47 -19.68 -1.25
N TRP A 237 -11.73 -20.28 -2.41
CA TRP A 237 -11.27 -21.63 -2.77
C TRP A 237 -9.76 -21.75 -2.70
N ALA A 238 -9.02 -20.75 -3.23
CA ALA A 238 -7.56 -20.71 -3.14
C ALA A 238 -7.07 -20.63 -1.68
N CYS A 239 -7.85 -20.01 -0.80
CA CYS A 239 -7.53 -19.88 0.62
C CYS A 239 -7.77 -21.16 1.43
N THR A 240 -8.59 -22.08 0.93
CA THR A 240 -9.00 -23.31 1.64
C THR A 240 -8.37 -24.58 1.07
N THR A 241 -8.10 -24.59 -0.23
CA THR A 241 -7.64 -25.78 -0.95
C THR A 241 -6.14 -25.99 -0.81
N GLN A 242 -5.74 -27.21 -0.42
CA GLN A 242 -4.33 -27.58 -0.30
C GLN A 242 -3.61 -27.57 -1.64
N ARG A 243 -2.34 -27.16 -1.65
CA ARG A 243 -1.48 -27.31 -2.83
C ARG A 243 -1.27 -28.80 -3.14
N PRO A 244 -1.12 -29.19 -4.42
CA PRO A 244 -0.83 -30.58 -4.77
C PRO A 244 0.41 -31.11 -4.02
N GLY A 245 0.24 -32.22 -3.29
CA GLY A 245 1.31 -32.86 -2.53
C GLY A 245 1.77 -32.11 -1.27
N GLN A 246 1.06 -31.08 -0.82
CA GLN A 246 1.42 -30.30 0.38
C GLN A 246 0.25 -30.22 1.38
N HIS A 247 0.57 -29.91 2.64
CA HIS A 247 -0.43 -29.75 3.69
C HIS A 247 -0.92 -28.31 3.89
N ILE A 248 -0.35 -27.35 3.17
CA ILE A 248 -0.71 -25.93 3.17
C ILE A 248 -1.61 -25.57 1.98
N THR A 249 -2.42 -24.52 2.13
CA THR A 249 -3.25 -24.00 1.02
C THR A 249 -2.44 -23.15 0.04
N TYR A 250 -3.04 -22.75 -1.09
CA TYR A 250 -2.35 -21.90 -2.08
C TYR A 250 -1.86 -20.57 -1.48
N THR A 251 -2.54 -20.07 -0.45
CA THR A 251 -2.23 -18.85 0.29
C THR A 251 -1.47 -19.10 1.61
N ASN A 252 -0.82 -20.26 1.76
CA ASN A 252 -0.07 -20.64 2.97
C ASN A 252 -0.94 -20.67 4.24
N ASN A 253 -2.14 -21.24 4.16
CA ASN A 253 -3.14 -21.32 5.24
C ASN A 253 -3.66 -19.96 5.74
N TRP A 254 -3.55 -18.91 4.92
CA TRP A 254 -4.28 -17.67 5.14
C TRP A 254 -5.69 -17.76 4.51
N PRO A 255 -6.74 -17.16 5.10
CA PRO A 255 -6.79 -16.46 6.38
C PRO A 255 -6.93 -17.44 7.54
N ALA A 256 -6.75 -16.95 8.77
CA ALA A 256 -6.95 -17.77 9.96
C ALA A 256 -8.42 -18.20 10.08
N GLU A 257 -8.68 -19.51 9.95
CA GLU A 257 -10.01 -20.09 10.08
C GLU A 257 -9.89 -21.48 10.72
N ARG A 258 -10.54 -21.67 11.88
CA ARG A 258 -10.46 -22.91 12.63
C ARG A 258 -11.28 -24.02 12.01
N LEU A 259 -12.43 -23.72 11.41
CA LEU A 259 -13.32 -24.72 10.82
C LEU A 259 -12.60 -25.53 9.73
N VAL A 260 -11.90 -24.85 8.82
CA VAL A 260 -11.10 -25.49 7.77
C VAL A 260 -9.65 -25.79 8.18
N GLY A 261 -9.27 -25.57 9.44
CA GLY A 261 -7.92 -25.88 9.94
C GLY A 261 -6.81 -24.97 9.42
N ASN A 262 -7.13 -23.77 8.94
CA ASN A 262 -6.14 -22.77 8.54
C ASN A 262 -5.43 -22.19 9.77
N ARG A 263 -4.16 -22.57 9.91
CA ARG A 263 -3.25 -22.14 11.00
C ARG A 263 -1.86 -21.88 10.42
N PRO A 264 -1.05 -21.01 11.05
CA PRO A 264 0.34 -20.78 10.63
C PRO A 264 1.11 -22.09 10.51
N SER A 265 1.80 -22.29 9.39
CA SER A 265 2.67 -23.45 9.20
C SER A 265 3.94 -23.33 10.06
N ALA A 266 4.66 -24.44 10.25
CA ALA A 266 5.95 -24.44 10.93
C ALA A 266 6.95 -23.49 10.23
N ASP A 267 6.95 -23.46 8.89
CA ASP A 267 7.82 -22.60 8.11
C ASP A 267 7.58 -21.12 8.39
N VAL A 268 6.32 -20.68 8.49
CA VAL A 268 5.98 -19.28 8.83
C VAL A 268 6.56 -18.89 10.19
N ILE A 269 6.48 -19.77 11.18
CA ILE A 269 7.01 -19.53 12.53
C ILE A 269 8.54 -19.45 12.51
N ILE A 270 9.21 -20.40 11.84
CA ILE A 270 10.67 -20.44 11.74
C ILE A 270 11.22 -19.19 11.04
N TRP A 271 10.66 -18.81 9.89
CA TRP A 271 11.11 -17.62 9.16
C TRP A 271 10.83 -16.31 9.90
N SER A 272 9.75 -16.24 10.69
CA SER A 272 9.48 -15.09 11.55
C SER A 272 10.59 -14.91 12.59
N MET A 273 10.98 -15.98 13.30
CA MET A 273 12.07 -15.92 14.28
C MET A 273 13.43 -15.65 13.63
N ALA A 274 13.71 -16.29 12.49
CA ALA A 274 14.94 -16.07 11.74
C ALA A 274 15.08 -14.62 11.27
N SER A 275 13.99 -13.99 10.80
CA SER A 275 14.04 -12.59 10.35
C SER A 275 14.41 -11.61 11.46
N VAL A 276 13.89 -11.81 12.68
CA VAL A 276 14.25 -10.98 13.85
C VAL A 276 15.72 -11.18 14.23
N ALA A 277 16.20 -12.42 14.26
CA ALA A 277 17.61 -12.70 14.57
C ALA A 277 18.56 -12.08 13.53
N LEU A 278 18.23 -12.19 12.24
CA LEU A 278 18.99 -11.58 11.15
C LEU A 278 18.96 -10.05 11.19
N LEU A 279 17.81 -9.44 11.56
CA LEU A 279 17.70 -8.00 11.73
C LEU A 279 18.63 -7.49 12.84
N VAL A 280 18.61 -8.13 14.01
CA VAL A 280 19.47 -7.75 15.14
C VAL A 280 20.95 -7.91 14.77
N LEU A 281 21.31 -9.03 14.15
CA LEU A 281 22.66 -9.26 13.64
C LEU A 281 23.08 -8.18 12.63
N GLY A 282 22.20 -7.84 11.69
CA GLY A 282 22.44 -6.83 10.67
C GLY A 282 22.67 -5.44 11.27
N ILE A 283 21.83 -5.02 12.22
CA ILE A 283 22.00 -3.74 12.93
C ILE A 283 23.34 -3.72 13.68
N GLY A 284 23.67 -4.79 14.40
CA GLY A 284 24.92 -4.91 15.14
C GLY A 284 26.14 -4.82 14.23
N LEU A 285 26.11 -5.51 13.08
CA LEU A 285 27.18 -5.48 12.09
C LEU A 285 27.38 -4.08 11.50
N VAL A 286 26.29 -3.40 11.11
CA VAL A 286 26.35 -2.03 10.58
C VAL A 286 26.90 -1.06 11.64
N ALA A 287 26.45 -1.16 12.89
CA ALA A 287 26.94 -0.33 13.99
C ALA A 287 28.44 -0.56 14.24
N TRP A 288 28.88 -1.82 14.26
CA TRP A 288 30.29 -2.17 14.46
C TRP A 288 31.18 -1.65 13.31
N VAL A 289 30.76 -1.82 12.06
CA VAL A 289 31.47 -1.31 10.88
C VAL A 289 31.55 0.23 10.91
N LYS A 290 30.48 0.91 11.35
CA LYS A 290 30.48 2.38 11.44
C LYS A 290 31.38 2.88 12.58
N ALA A 291 31.38 2.21 13.74
CA ALA A 291 32.21 2.58 14.87
C ALA A 291 33.72 2.39 14.59
N GLY A 292 34.08 1.45 13.70
CA GLY A 292 35.47 1.22 13.29
C GLY A 292 36.00 2.16 12.20
N LYS A 293 35.17 3.05 11.64
CA LYS A 293 35.61 4.07 10.66
C LYS A 293 35.94 5.37 11.40
N GLU A 294 37.07 6.00 11.05
CA GLU A 294 37.45 7.32 11.59
C GLU A 294 36.35 8.35 11.30
N HIS A 295 36.18 9.30 12.23
CA HIS A 295 35.20 10.39 12.11
C HIS A 295 35.45 11.23 10.85
N ASP A 296 34.36 11.75 10.30
CA ASP A 296 34.38 12.68 9.17
C ASP A 296 35.36 13.83 9.40
N GLN A 297 36.00 14.29 8.33
CA GLN A 297 36.85 15.48 8.37
C GLN A 297 36.08 16.65 8.99
N ASP A 298 36.73 17.46 9.83
CA ASP A 298 36.17 18.72 10.35
C ASP A 298 35.95 19.71 9.20
N LEU A 299 34.86 19.53 8.45
CA LEU A 299 34.42 20.45 7.41
C LEU A 299 33.87 21.70 8.08
N ARG A 300 34.54 22.84 7.87
CA ARG A 300 34.00 24.14 8.27
C ARG A 300 32.98 24.59 7.23
N PRO A 301 31.76 25.00 7.63
CA PRO A 301 30.79 25.52 6.69
C PRO A 301 31.32 26.81 6.03
N PRO A 302 30.96 27.07 4.76
CA PRO A 302 31.30 28.34 4.12
C PRO A 302 30.66 29.52 4.87
N SER A 303 31.29 30.69 4.79
CA SER A 303 30.80 31.92 5.45
C SER A 303 29.58 32.53 4.76
N GLU A 304 29.35 32.18 3.49
CA GLU A 304 28.21 32.63 2.68
C GLU A 304 27.47 31.41 2.11
N ASP A 305 26.19 31.57 1.82
CA ASP A 305 25.38 30.50 1.20
C ASP A 305 25.85 30.27 -0.24
N PRO A 306 26.46 29.10 -0.55
CA PRO A 306 26.93 28.81 -1.91
C PRO A 306 25.78 28.73 -2.93
N MET A 307 24.54 28.56 -2.50
CA MET A 307 23.36 28.57 -3.37
C MET A 307 22.91 29.99 -3.72
N GLY A 308 23.32 31.00 -2.95
CA GLY A 308 22.92 32.40 -3.14
C GLY A 308 23.48 33.04 -4.42
N SER A 309 24.58 32.49 -4.97
CA SER A 309 25.20 32.96 -6.22
C SER A 309 24.64 32.32 -7.49
N ILE A 310 23.67 31.41 -7.37
CA ILE A 310 23.10 30.72 -8.53
C ILE A 310 22.21 31.67 -9.34
N THR A 311 22.38 31.67 -10.66
CA THR A 311 21.48 32.38 -11.56
C THR A 311 20.18 31.60 -11.72
N VAL A 312 19.07 32.19 -11.27
CA VAL A 312 17.75 31.56 -11.42
C VAL A 312 17.30 31.67 -12.87
N THR A 313 17.14 30.54 -13.55
CA THR A 313 16.69 30.50 -14.95
C THR A 313 15.15 30.51 -15.05
N PRO A 314 14.57 30.86 -16.23
CA PRO A 314 13.13 30.80 -16.44
C PRO A 314 12.50 29.43 -16.14
N SER A 315 13.17 28.32 -16.48
CA SER A 315 12.68 26.97 -16.19
C SER A 315 12.61 26.68 -14.68
N MET A 316 13.57 27.18 -13.89
CA MET A 316 13.53 27.10 -12.42
C MET A 316 12.36 27.90 -11.85
N LEU A 317 12.11 29.11 -12.35
CA LEU A 317 10.94 29.90 -11.94
C LEU A 317 9.63 29.19 -12.25
N SER A 318 9.57 28.44 -13.35
CA SER A 318 8.39 27.64 -13.71
C SER A 318 8.06 26.56 -12.69
N ILE A 319 8.95 26.21 -11.75
CA ILE A 319 8.70 25.21 -10.69
C ILE A 319 7.77 25.76 -9.59
N GLN A 320 7.58 27.08 -9.50
CA GLN A 320 6.64 27.67 -8.53
C GLN A 320 5.20 27.11 -8.68
N LYS A 321 4.72 26.93 -9.92
CA LYS A 321 3.42 26.30 -10.17
C LYS A 321 3.39 24.82 -9.79
N TRP A 322 4.52 24.10 -9.87
CA TRP A 322 4.61 22.72 -9.41
C TRP A 322 4.47 22.66 -7.89
N ALA A 323 5.19 23.52 -7.17
CA ALA A 323 5.09 23.63 -5.72
C ALA A 323 3.66 23.97 -5.28
N LEU A 324 2.99 24.91 -5.97
CA LEU A 324 1.59 25.22 -5.71
C LEU A 324 0.69 24.01 -5.95
N THR A 325 0.87 23.26 -7.05
CA THR A 325 0.12 22.03 -7.32
C THR A 325 0.33 20.97 -6.24
N VAL A 326 1.56 20.79 -5.74
CA VAL A 326 1.86 19.89 -4.61
C VAL A 326 1.06 20.32 -3.37
N CYS A 327 1.05 21.60 -3.03
CA CYS A 327 0.25 22.11 -1.91
C CYS A 327 -1.24 21.85 -2.10
N CYS A 328 -1.78 22.09 -3.30
CA CYS A 328 -3.19 21.85 -3.63
C CYS A 328 -3.54 20.35 -3.54
N LEU A 329 -2.73 19.47 -4.13
CA LEU A 329 -2.93 18.02 -4.07
C LEU A 329 -2.86 17.51 -2.63
N SER A 330 -1.93 18.02 -1.83
CA SER A 330 -1.81 17.67 -0.42
C SER A 330 -3.03 18.12 0.38
N ALA A 331 -3.54 19.34 0.12
CA ALA A 331 -4.75 19.83 0.77
C ALA A 331 -5.99 18.99 0.39
N VAL A 332 -6.14 18.63 -0.89
CA VAL A 332 -7.19 17.71 -1.36
C VAL A 332 -7.04 16.34 -0.70
N GLN A 333 -5.83 15.79 -0.64
CA GLN A 333 -5.54 14.49 -0.04
C GLN A 333 -5.93 14.45 1.45
N ILE A 334 -5.54 15.47 2.22
CA ILE A 334 -5.89 15.59 3.63
C ILE A 334 -7.40 15.76 3.79
N GLY A 335 -8.02 16.66 3.02
CA GLY A 335 -9.46 16.92 3.09
C GLY A 335 -10.30 15.68 2.79
N ILE A 336 -9.95 14.93 1.74
CA ILE A 336 -10.61 13.66 1.43
C ILE A 336 -10.28 12.59 2.49
N GLY A 337 -9.09 12.61 3.09
CA GLY A 337 -8.75 11.74 4.22
C GLY A 337 -9.68 11.93 5.42
N VAL A 338 -9.96 13.19 5.78
CA VAL A 338 -10.96 13.52 6.82
C VAL A 338 -12.35 13.03 6.43
N TYR A 339 -12.73 13.20 5.16
CA TYR A 339 -14.01 12.74 4.62
C TYR A 339 -14.18 11.21 4.71
N ILE A 340 -13.15 10.43 4.41
CA ILE A 340 -13.15 8.97 4.56
C ILE A 340 -13.30 8.56 6.03
N ALA A 341 -12.56 9.21 6.94
CA ALA A 341 -12.65 8.92 8.37
C ALA A 341 -14.07 9.14 8.92
N HIS A 342 -14.78 10.14 8.39
CA HIS A 342 -16.19 10.40 8.74
C HIS A 342 -17.12 9.25 8.32
N PHE A 343 -16.93 8.70 7.11
CA PHE A 343 -17.67 7.52 6.66
C PHE A 343 -17.53 6.32 7.59
N SER A 344 -16.35 6.13 8.19
CA SER A 344 -16.07 5.00 9.07
C SER A 344 -16.72 5.09 10.45
N VAL A 345 -17.15 6.28 10.89
CA VAL A 345 -17.74 6.49 12.22
C VAL A 345 -19.25 6.66 12.14
N ASP A 346 -19.72 7.67 11.40
CA ASP A 346 -21.14 8.06 11.35
C ASP A 346 -21.79 7.75 10.00
N GLY A 347 -21.11 7.00 9.13
CA GLY A 347 -21.57 6.70 7.78
C GLY A 347 -21.78 7.98 6.97
N ARG A 348 -23.02 8.27 6.60
CA ARG A 348 -23.39 9.45 5.78
C ARG A 348 -23.88 10.65 6.61
N MET A 349 -23.90 10.57 7.94
CA MET A 349 -24.50 11.61 8.78
C MET A 349 -23.80 12.96 8.59
N GLY A 350 -24.54 14.05 8.37
CA GLY A 350 -23.96 15.39 8.20
C GLY A 350 -23.27 15.65 6.86
N ILE A 351 -23.10 14.64 6.00
CA ILE A 351 -22.65 14.80 4.63
C ILE A 351 -23.88 15.10 3.75
N PRO A 352 -23.86 16.17 2.93
CA PRO A 352 -24.93 16.42 1.98
C PRO A 352 -25.17 15.19 1.09
N GLN A 353 -26.44 14.77 0.95
CA GLN A 353 -26.80 13.53 0.25
C GLN A 353 -26.21 13.46 -1.17
N LEU A 354 -26.22 14.58 -1.90
CA LEU A 354 -25.63 14.69 -3.24
C LEU A 354 -24.12 14.34 -3.25
N LEU A 355 -23.41 14.80 -2.21
CA LEU A 355 -21.98 14.53 -2.07
C LEU A 355 -21.73 13.06 -1.73
N ALA A 356 -22.49 12.50 -0.77
CA ALA A 356 -22.37 11.10 -0.37
C ALA A 356 -22.73 10.11 -1.50
N GLN A 357 -23.64 10.49 -2.42
CA GLN A 357 -24.00 9.69 -3.58
C GLN A 357 -22.95 9.78 -4.70
N THR A 358 -22.27 10.91 -4.83
CA THR A 358 -21.29 11.15 -5.91
C THR A 358 -19.90 10.70 -5.52
N ILE A 359 -19.40 11.18 -4.38
CA ILE A 359 -18.08 10.84 -3.83
C ILE A 359 -18.31 9.78 -2.75
N THR A 360 -18.40 8.53 -3.19
CA THR A 360 -18.58 7.40 -2.27
C THR A 360 -17.29 7.14 -1.48
N TYR A 361 -17.35 6.29 -0.44
CA TYR A 361 -16.16 5.85 0.29
C TYR A 361 -15.06 5.35 -0.66
N THR A 362 -15.43 4.50 -1.62
CA THR A 362 -14.52 3.95 -2.63
C THR A 362 -13.83 5.04 -3.43
N VAL A 363 -14.59 5.98 -4.01
CA VAL A 363 -14.02 7.10 -4.80
C VAL A 363 -13.12 7.98 -3.94
N ALA A 364 -13.57 8.30 -2.73
CA ALA A 364 -12.79 9.08 -1.79
C ALA A 364 -11.46 8.40 -1.46
N ARG A 365 -11.46 7.10 -1.14
CA ARG A 365 -10.24 6.35 -0.84
C ARG A 365 -9.31 6.28 -2.03
N THR A 366 -9.83 6.06 -3.24
CA THR A 366 -9.06 6.11 -4.49
C THR A 366 -8.35 7.46 -4.62
N TRP A 367 -9.09 8.57 -4.55
CA TRP A 367 -8.53 9.91 -4.71
C TRP A 367 -7.56 10.27 -3.59
N HIS A 368 -7.79 9.83 -2.36
CA HIS A 368 -6.87 10.05 -1.24
C HIS A 368 -5.51 9.39 -1.48
N LEU A 369 -5.50 8.10 -1.85
CA LEU A 369 -4.25 7.37 -2.10
C LEU A 369 -3.53 7.92 -3.34
N GLN A 370 -4.26 8.19 -4.41
CA GLN A 370 -3.67 8.73 -5.62
C GLN A 370 -3.13 10.14 -5.43
N ALA A 371 -3.88 11.04 -4.78
CA ALA A 371 -3.41 12.39 -4.51
C ALA A 371 -2.13 12.37 -3.66
N ALA A 372 -1.99 11.40 -2.73
CA ALA A 372 -0.77 11.23 -1.95
C ALA A 372 0.42 10.86 -2.85
N VAL A 373 0.28 9.82 -3.68
CA VAL A 373 1.34 9.38 -4.61
C VAL A 373 1.70 10.48 -5.60
N LEU A 374 0.71 11.10 -6.23
CA LEU A 374 0.90 12.16 -7.22
C LEU A 374 1.53 13.40 -6.60
N SER A 375 1.12 13.81 -5.40
CA SER A 375 1.71 14.96 -4.70
C SER A 375 3.21 14.73 -4.43
N ILE A 376 3.56 13.58 -3.86
CA ILE A 376 4.94 13.22 -3.53
C ILE A 376 5.79 13.12 -4.80
N ALA A 377 5.29 12.42 -5.82
CA ALA A 377 5.99 12.30 -7.11
C ALA A 377 6.21 13.67 -7.75
N THR A 378 5.17 14.52 -7.81
CA THR A 378 5.24 15.88 -8.38
C THR A 378 6.28 16.73 -7.65
N ALA A 379 6.39 16.60 -6.32
CA ALA A 379 7.40 17.30 -5.54
C ALA A 379 8.82 16.90 -5.93
N PHE A 380 9.09 15.59 -6.04
CA PHE A 380 10.41 15.11 -6.46
C PHE A 380 10.73 15.45 -7.92
N LEU A 381 9.76 15.36 -8.82
CA LEU A 381 9.93 15.76 -10.22
C LEU A 381 10.28 17.25 -10.31
N GLY A 382 9.52 18.10 -9.61
CA GLY A 382 9.77 19.54 -9.55
C GLY A 382 11.14 19.87 -8.96
N ALA A 383 11.55 19.19 -7.89
CA ALA A 383 12.87 19.35 -7.28
C ALA A 383 14.00 18.96 -8.25
N GLY A 384 13.84 17.85 -8.98
CA GLY A 384 14.80 17.43 -10.02
C GLY A 384 14.94 18.46 -11.13
N LEU A 385 13.82 18.99 -11.64
CA LEU A 385 13.81 20.04 -12.67
C LEU A 385 14.44 21.35 -12.17
N PHE A 386 14.25 21.70 -10.90
CA PHE A 386 14.88 22.87 -10.30
C PHE A 386 16.40 22.70 -10.17
N LEU A 387 16.87 21.50 -9.80
CA LEU A 387 18.29 21.20 -9.62
C LEU A 387 19.03 20.95 -10.93
N ALA A 388 18.34 20.57 -12.02
CA ALA A 388 19.00 20.25 -13.28
C ALA A 388 19.88 21.40 -13.84
N PRO A 389 19.43 22.66 -13.91
CA PRO A 389 20.29 23.78 -14.31
C PRO A 389 21.46 24.03 -13.36
N VAL A 390 21.25 23.83 -12.06
CA VAL A 390 22.29 23.99 -11.03
C VAL A 390 23.41 22.97 -11.23
N ILE A 391 23.05 21.70 -11.41
CA ILE A 391 24.00 20.60 -11.65
C ILE A 391 24.74 20.80 -12.97
N GLY A 392 24.05 21.28 -14.00
CA GLY A 392 24.65 21.61 -15.30
C GLY A 392 25.57 22.84 -15.28
N GLY A 393 25.57 23.63 -14.20
CA GLY A 393 26.28 24.91 -14.12
C GLY A 393 25.72 25.95 -15.11
N TRP A 394 24.45 25.85 -15.49
CA TRP A 394 23.85 26.66 -16.53
C TRP A 394 23.37 28.00 -15.97
N THR A 395 23.79 29.08 -16.62
CA THR A 395 23.30 30.44 -16.34
C THR A 395 22.11 30.83 -17.22
N ARG A 396 21.82 30.02 -18.25
CA ARG A 396 20.67 30.15 -19.15
C ARG A 396 20.13 28.77 -19.46
N ASP A 397 18.82 28.68 -19.64
CA ASP A 397 18.16 27.43 -20.01
C ASP A 397 18.65 26.91 -21.37
N PRO A 398 18.89 25.60 -21.52
CA PRO A 398 19.00 24.97 -22.82
C PRO A 398 17.76 25.25 -23.70
N PRO A 399 17.89 25.19 -25.04
CA PRO A 399 16.75 25.35 -25.93
C PRO A 399 15.60 24.43 -25.54
N LEU A 400 14.38 24.97 -25.54
CA LEU A 400 13.13 24.27 -25.23
C LEU A 400 12.97 23.77 -23.78
N GLN A 401 13.91 24.00 -22.85
CA GLN A 401 13.79 23.52 -21.47
C GLN A 401 12.52 24.05 -20.78
N LEU A 402 12.27 25.35 -20.84
CA LEU A 402 11.05 25.95 -20.28
C LEU A 402 9.78 25.41 -20.94
N LEU A 403 9.81 25.18 -22.25
CA LEU A 403 8.68 24.59 -22.98
C LEU A 403 8.41 23.17 -22.49
N GLY A 404 9.46 22.35 -22.35
CA GLY A 404 9.39 20.99 -21.81
C GLY A 404 8.81 20.97 -20.39
N CYS A 405 9.31 21.82 -19.49
CA CYS A 405 8.77 21.96 -18.13
C CYS A 405 7.28 22.36 -18.13
N ASN A 406 6.86 23.21 -19.07
CA ASN A 406 5.47 23.63 -19.20
C ASN A 406 4.57 22.54 -19.79
N LEU A 407 5.05 21.82 -20.79
CA LEU A 407 4.35 20.69 -21.40
C LEU A 407 4.18 19.55 -20.41
N LEU A 408 5.25 19.17 -19.70
CA LEU A 408 5.22 18.11 -18.70
C LEU A 408 4.25 18.45 -17.55
N PHE A 409 4.24 19.70 -17.10
CA PHE A 409 3.27 20.17 -16.11
C PHE A 409 1.83 20.05 -16.62
N LEU A 410 1.57 20.40 -17.88
CA LEU A 410 0.24 20.24 -18.47
C LEU A 410 -0.15 18.76 -18.57
N CYS A 411 0.77 17.88 -18.98
CA CYS A 411 0.54 16.44 -19.01
C CYS A 411 0.15 15.91 -17.62
N LEU A 412 0.87 16.32 -16.57
CA LEU A 412 0.54 15.96 -15.19
C LEU A 412 -0.90 16.38 -14.83
N LEU A 413 -1.28 17.63 -15.11
CA LEU A 413 -2.65 18.11 -14.80
C LEU A 413 -3.72 17.30 -15.53
N VAL A 414 -3.49 16.97 -16.81
CA VAL A 414 -4.41 16.14 -17.60
C VAL A 414 -4.51 14.73 -17.04
N ILE A 415 -3.39 14.14 -16.60
CA ILE A 415 -3.37 12.81 -15.98
C ILE A 415 -4.16 12.83 -14.67
N VAL A 416 -3.90 13.78 -13.78
CA VAL A 416 -4.59 13.87 -12.48
C VAL A 416 -6.09 14.09 -12.66
N ALA A 417 -6.48 15.14 -13.40
CA ALA A 417 -7.89 15.45 -13.58
C ALA A 417 -8.63 14.35 -14.35
N GLY A 418 -8.00 13.81 -15.40
CA GLY A 418 -8.57 12.75 -16.22
C GLY A 418 -8.76 11.44 -15.44
N SER A 419 -7.74 10.99 -14.71
CA SER A 419 -7.83 9.77 -13.89
C SER A 419 -8.90 9.89 -12.81
N PHE A 420 -8.97 11.01 -12.09
CA PHE A 420 -9.96 11.20 -11.03
C PHE A 420 -11.40 11.15 -11.56
N VAL A 421 -11.65 11.81 -12.71
CA VAL A 421 -12.96 11.75 -13.38
C VAL A 421 -13.26 10.34 -13.89
N GLY A 422 -12.27 9.66 -14.45
CA GLY A 422 -12.37 8.28 -14.91
C GLY A 422 -12.76 7.31 -13.80
N GLU A 423 -12.08 7.40 -12.66
CA GLU A 423 -12.32 6.58 -11.47
C GLU A 423 -13.71 6.79 -10.91
N LEU A 424 -14.14 8.05 -10.81
CA LEU A 424 -15.52 8.38 -10.44
C LEU A 424 -16.50 7.74 -11.42
N ALA A 425 -16.29 7.89 -12.73
CA ALA A 425 -17.16 7.32 -13.75
C ALA A 425 -17.23 5.79 -13.69
N ALA A 426 -16.12 5.11 -13.38
CA ALA A 426 -16.07 3.66 -13.21
C ALA A 426 -16.86 3.19 -11.98
N VAL A 427 -16.59 3.76 -10.80
CA VAL A 427 -17.29 3.38 -9.56
C VAL A 427 -18.78 3.76 -9.63
N GLN A 428 -19.13 4.79 -10.40
CA GLN A 428 -20.51 5.15 -10.70
C GLN A 428 -21.17 4.29 -11.78
N GLN A 429 -20.45 3.32 -12.35
CA GLN A 429 -20.94 2.41 -13.40
C GLN A 429 -21.43 3.14 -14.66
N TRP A 430 -20.79 4.26 -15.01
CA TRP A 430 -21.09 5.00 -16.25
C TRP A 430 -20.50 4.31 -17.49
N PHE A 431 -19.45 3.51 -17.33
CA PHE A 431 -18.92 2.68 -18.40
C PHE A 431 -19.74 1.41 -18.59
N GLN A 432 -20.32 1.23 -19.78
CA GLN A 432 -21.01 -0.01 -20.14
C GLN A 432 -20.03 -1.19 -20.35
N SER A 433 -18.88 -0.89 -20.95
CA SER A 433 -17.81 -1.85 -21.24
C SER A 433 -16.78 -1.91 -20.11
N LEU A 434 -16.51 -3.12 -19.60
CA LEU A 434 -15.43 -3.36 -18.62
C LEU A 434 -14.06 -2.97 -19.18
N LEU A 435 -13.82 -3.18 -20.48
CA LEU A 435 -12.58 -2.76 -21.15
C LEU A 435 -12.41 -1.23 -21.11
N MET A 436 -13.47 -0.46 -21.37
CA MET A 436 -13.40 1.00 -21.27
C MET A 436 -13.14 1.46 -19.83
N SER A 437 -13.78 0.79 -18.86
CA SER A 437 -13.54 1.04 -17.44
C SER A 437 -12.07 0.76 -17.06
N GLN A 438 -11.48 -0.33 -17.55
CA GLN A 438 -10.06 -0.61 -17.30
C GLN A 438 -9.12 0.43 -17.93
N TRP A 439 -9.40 0.89 -19.15
CA TRP A 439 -8.51 1.81 -19.85
C TRP A 439 -8.60 3.25 -19.36
N PHE A 440 -9.81 3.75 -19.11
CA PHE A 440 -10.07 5.16 -18.80
C PHE A 440 -10.73 5.37 -17.45
N GLY A 441 -11.06 4.30 -16.74
CA GLY A 441 -11.72 4.35 -15.44
C GLY A 441 -10.79 3.91 -14.32
N HIS A 442 -11.12 2.78 -13.71
CA HIS A 442 -10.51 2.27 -12.49
C HIS A 442 -9.89 0.88 -12.72
N GLN A 443 -8.62 0.69 -12.40
CA GLN A 443 -7.91 -0.59 -12.47
C GLN A 443 -8.22 -1.52 -11.30
N GLY A 444 -8.66 -0.97 -10.17
CA GLY A 444 -9.15 -1.76 -9.02
C GLY A 444 -8.07 -2.27 -8.08
N TYR A 445 -6.81 -1.88 -8.28
CA TYR A 445 -5.70 -2.22 -7.40
C TYR A 445 -5.19 -0.97 -6.71
N GLU A 446 -5.12 -1.01 -5.38
CA GLU A 446 -4.71 0.15 -4.60
C GLU A 446 -3.27 0.58 -4.96
N TYR A 447 -3.03 1.89 -4.94
CA TYR A 447 -1.82 2.56 -5.41
C TYR A 447 -1.63 2.57 -6.93
N VAL A 448 -2.39 1.78 -7.68
CA VAL A 448 -2.30 1.67 -9.15
C VAL A 448 -3.70 1.80 -9.79
N ASP A 449 -4.57 2.60 -9.16
CA ASP A 449 -6.00 2.64 -9.46
C ASP A 449 -6.34 3.30 -10.81
N LEU A 450 -5.49 4.21 -11.30
CA LEU A 450 -5.77 4.98 -12.52
C LEU A 450 -5.81 4.07 -13.75
N GLY A 451 -6.75 4.36 -14.65
CA GLY A 451 -6.94 3.63 -15.90
C GLY A 451 -5.65 3.45 -16.71
N ARG A 452 -5.57 2.35 -17.47
CA ARG A 452 -4.36 1.96 -18.22
C ARG A 452 -3.84 3.05 -19.17
N PHE A 453 -4.74 3.84 -19.77
CA PHE A 453 -4.37 4.97 -20.61
C PHE A 453 -3.55 5.99 -19.82
N TYR A 454 -4.02 6.39 -18.64
CA TYR A 454 -3.34 7.35 -17.78
C TYR A 454 -2.01 6.80 -17.25
N GLN A 455 -1.88 5.48 -17.07
CA GLN A 455 -0.62 4.86 -16.67
C GLN A 455 0.44 4.95 -17.76
N TRP A 456 0.07 4.62 -19.00
CA TRP A 456 0.97 4.78 -20.15
C TRP A 456 1.32 6.25 -20.36
N PHE A 457 0.35 7.15 -20.18
CA PHE A 457 0.60 8.58 -20.30
C PHE A 457 1.57 9.08 -19.20
N LEU A 458 1.38 8.64 -17.95
CA LEU A 458 2.31 8.93 -16.86
C LEU A 458 3.71 8.38 -17.15
N PHE A 459 3.81 7.14 -17.64
CA PHE A 459 5.10 6.55 -18.01
C PHE A 459 5.82 7.36 -19.08
N VAL A 460 5.12 7.79 -20.13
CA VAL A 460 5.71 8.68 -21.16
C VAL A 460 6.11 10.03 -20.55
N GLY A 461 5.32 10.58 -19.63
CA GLY A 461 5.68 11.79 -18.89
C GLY A 461 6.96 11.62 -18.07
N LEU A 462 7.14 10.47 -17.42
CA LEU A 462 8.34 10.14 -16.65
C LEU A 462 9.58 9.89 -17.52
N LEU A 463 9.41 9.49 -18.78
CA LEU A 463 10.52 9.40 -19.74
C LEU A 463 10.91 10.76 -20.32
N LEU A 464 9.95 11.69 -20.40
CA LEU A 464 10.17 13.07 -20.84
C LEU A 464 10.85 13.90 -19.75
N TRP A 465 10.48 13.67 -18.49
CA TRP A 465 11.15 14.20 -17.30
C TRP A 465 12.57 13.61 -17.17
#